data_AF-A0A9W9CKM1-F1
#
_entry.id   AF-A0A9W9CKM1-F1
#
_cell.length_a   1.000
_cell.length_b   1.000
_cell.length_c   1.000
_cell.angle_alpha   90.00
_cell.angle_beta   90.00
_cell.angle_gamma   90.00
#
_symmetry.space_group_name_H-M   'P 1'
#
loop_
_entity.id
_entity.type
_entity.pdbx_description
1 polymer ?
#
loop_
_entity_poly.entity_id
_entity_poly.type
_entity_poly.pdbx_seq_one_letter_code
_entity_poly.pdbx_strand_id
1 'polypeptide(L)'
;MAESKQPNNKVNRVWSLPNRNGHADHLLSALAQYPILEHIVAHLRPKDLASLANTCQTSYELFNLDNQNSLANMMTKTLCPGKGLAKRKECHQQAPESSFIVYNNKCGGEDEELGIESHSCVLCGVNTCDECRMHVTYQTMIEEPGLFNMRWRAGYVFLYPFIVRLLPPMQKGRLVKKGWGAPAGQYRPLHDQGRLGVLFDDDNSASPVPLDYLLDFDLGLIRHLMPLSPAGHTDPFNVTRYLDIAVQNRLRYVCTPCFNARESPPARCHCTLRSRFLERWLCIGCANHDQHEDEDIFGLIDPLYGACICPCGKKMGPVNPASYKTTCTWCKGEVLPIEEGFVVPDVQEDEEQDEDLKQEDYYDHGFDRDASHADWYRHEHIPRSKALIVIGGD
;
A
#
# COMPACT_ATOMS: atom_id res chain seq x y z
N MET A 1 25.75 -21.05 -13.53
CA MET A 1 24.82 -21.68 -14.49
C MET A 1 24.22 -20.56 -15.32
N ALA A 2 24.57 -20.49 -16.61
CA ALA A 2 24.08 -19.43 -17.50
C ALA A 2 22.74 -19.86 -18.10
N GLU A 3 21.67 -19.13 -17.79
CA GLU A 3 20.36 -19.35 -18.39
C GLU A 3 20.39 -18.95 -19.87
N SER A 4 20.21 -19.96 -20.72
CA SER A 4 20.02 -19.83 -22.16
C SER A 4 18.70 -19.10 -22.43
N LYS A 5 18.77 -17.82 -22.79
CA LYS A 5 17.63 -17.07 -23.31
C LYS A 5 17.24 -17.68 -24.67
N GLN A 6 16.16 -18.45 -24.70
CA GLN A 6 15.60 -18.94 -25.96
C GLN A 6 15.19 -17.76 -26.86
N PRO A 7 15.50 -17.81 -28.17
CA PRO A 7 15.11 -16.76 -29.10
C PRO A 7 13.58 -16.71 -29.20
N ASN A 8 13.05 -15.50 -29.08
CA ASN A 8 11.64 -15.19 -29.17
C ASN A 8 11.15 -15.52 -30.60
N ASN A 9 10.58 -16.71 -30.79
CA ASN A 9 10.00 -17.13 -32.07
C ASN A 9 8.79 -16.25 -32.37
N LYS A 10 8.99 -15.17 -33.14
CA LYS A 10 7.91 -14.39 -33.72
C LYS A 10 7.15 -15.29 -34.70
N VAL A 11 6.02 -15.79 -34.26
CA VAL A 11 5.07 -16.49 -35.14
C VAL A 11 4.57 -15.47 -36.16
N ASN A 12 5.02 -15.57 -37.41
CA ASN A 12 4.46 -14.81 -38.53
C ASN A 12 3.04 -15.33 -38.79
N ARG A 13 2.04 -14.67 -38.20
CA ARG A 13 0.64 -14.92 -38.51
C ARG A 13 0.34 -14.30 -39.88
N VAL A 14 0.12 -15.15 -40.88
CA VAL A 14 -0.33 -14.71 -42.21
C VAL A 14 -1.84 -14.55 -42.15
N TRP A 15 -2.31 -13.31 -42.12
CA TRP A 15 -3.73 -12.98 -42.22
C TRP A 15 -4.13 -12.96 -43.70
N SER A 16 -5.11 -13.78 -44.08
CA SER A 16 -5.71 -13.69 -45.41
C SER A 16 -6.84 -12.65 -45.38
N LEU A 17 -6.77 -11.67 -46.29
CA LEU A 17 -7.82 -10.66 -46.42
C LEU A 17 -9.15 -11.32 -46.85
N PRO A 18 -10.29 -10.96 -46.25
CA PRO A 18 -11.59 -11.34 -46.76
C PRO A 18 -11.80 -10.72 -48.15
N ASN A 19 -12.41 -11.51 -49.03
CA ASN A 19 -12.62 -11.18 -50.44
C ASN A 19 -13.43 -9.87 -50.56
N ARG A 20 -12.88 -8.85 -51.24
CA ARG A 20 -13.36 -7.44 -51.28
C ARG A 20 -14.74 -7.20 -51.95
N ASN A 21 -15.48 -8.26 -52.28
CA ASN A 21 -16.71 -8.20 -53.05
C ASN A 21 -17.91 -8.52 -52.16
N GLY A 22 -18.45 -7.52 -51.45
CA GLY A 22 -19.80 -7.60 -50.87
C GLY A 22 -19.93 -6.98 -49.48
N HIS A 23 -20.59 -5.82 -49.44
CA HIS A 23 -21.11 -5.11 -48.27
C HIS A 23 -20.08 -4.53 -47.28
N ALA A 24 -20.26 -3.25 -46.93
CA ALA A 24 -19.50 -2.60 -45.87
C ALA A 24 -19.83 -3.31 -44.55
N ASP A 25 -18.83 -3.87 -43.90
CA ASP A 25 -18.98 -4.46 -42.57
C ASP A 25 -19.33 -3.34 -41.58
N HIS A 26 -20.59 -3.32 -41.16
CA HIS A 26 -21.13 -2.30 -40.26
C HIS A 26 -20.44 -2.31 -38.89
N LEU A 27 -19.94 -3.46 -38.43
CA LEU A 27 -19.20 -3.57 -37.18
C LEU A 27 -17.82 -2.92 -37.31
N LEU A 28 -17.11 -3.16 -38.40
CA LEU A 28 -15.82 -2.51 -38.67
C LEU A 28 -15.98 -0.99 -38.84
N SER A 29 -17.06 -0.56 -39.49
CA SER A 29 -17.39 0.86 -39.63
C SER A 29 -17.76 1.52 -38.30
N ALA A 30 -18.36 0.77 -37.38
CA ALA A 30 -18.66 1.23 -36.02
C ALA A 30 -17.39 1.25 -35.14
N LEU A 31 -16.53 0.23 -35.20
CA LEU A 31 -15.26 0.18 -34.47
C LEU A 31 -14.27 1.26 -34.90
N ALA A 32 -14.33 1.70 -36.17
CA ALA A 32 -13.57 2.83 -36.66
C ALA A 32 -14.02 4.18 -36.04
N GLN A 33 -15.21 4.23 -35.42
CA GLN A 33 -15.66 5.40 -34.69
C GLN A 33 -15.09 5.35 -33.27
N TYR A 34 -14.13 6.23 -33.03
CA TYR A 34 -13.40 6.30 -31.76
C TYR A 34 -14.29 6.29 -30.50
N PRO A 35 -15.45 7.01 -30.43
CA PRO A 35 -16.32 6.92 -29.25
C PRO A 35 -16.92 5.54 -29.00
N ILE A 36 -17.25 4.80 -30.06
CA ILE A 36 -17.77 3.43 -29.95
C ILE A 36 -16.65 2.50 -29.48
N LEU A 37 -15.46 2.67 -30.03
CA LEU A 37 -14.27 1.92 -29.62
C LEU A 37 -13.97 2.14 -28.14
N GLU A 38 -13.96 3.39 -27.67
CA GLU A 38 -13.75 3.72 -26.26
C GLU A 38 -14.78 3.05 -25.36
N HIS A 39 -16.07 3.09 -25.73
CA HIS A 39 -17.14 2.41 -24.97
C HIS A 39 -16.94 0.90 -24.90
N ILE A 40 -16.54 0.26 -26.00
CA ILE A 40 -16.25 -1.18 -25.99
C ILE A 40 -15.07 -1.48 -25.08
N VAL A 41 -13.98 -0.72 -25.21
CA VAL A 41 -12.76 -0.90 -24.40
C VAL A 41 -13.01 -0.68 -22.92
N ALA A 42 -13.92 0.24 -22.56
CA ALA A 42 -14.31 0.51 -21.18
C ALA A 42 -14.86 -0.71 -20.42
N HIS A 43 -15.36 -1.72 -21.13
CA HIS A 43 -15.87 -2.96 -20.55
C HIS A 43 -14.93 -4.17 -20.74
N LEU A 44 -13.72 -3.96 -21.25
CA LEU A 44 -12.73 -5.02 -21.47
C LEU A 44 -11.58 -4.89 -20.48
N ARG A 45 -11.08 -6.03 -19.96
CA ARG A 45 -9.77 -6.03 -19.30
C ARG A 45 -8.67 -6.00 -20.36
N PRO A 46 -7.43 -5.63 -20.01
CA PRO A 46 -6.30 -5.67 -20.94
C PRO A 46 -6.12 -6.99 -21.71
N LYS A 47 -6.35 -8.12 -21.04
CA LYS A 47 -6.27 -9.45 -21.68
C LYS A 47 -7.38 -9.67 -22.72
N ASP A 48 -8.56 -9.10 -22.49
CA ASP A 48 -9.73 -9.25 -23.34
C ASP A 48 -9.62 -8.29 -24.53
N LEU A 49 -9.04 -7.10 -24.32
CA LEU A 49 -8.64 -6.18 -25.39
C LEU A 49 -7.62 -6.83 -26.33
N ALA A 50 -6.58 -7.46 -25.79
CA ALA A 50 -5.61 -8.19 -26.60
C ALA A 50 -6.28 -9.34 -27.36
N SER A 51 -7.22 -10.05 -26.74
CA SER A 51 -7.97 -11.13 -27.39
C SER A 51 -8.84 -10.58 -28.53
N LEU A 52 -9.54 -9.47 -28.31
CA LEU A 52 -10.37 -8.79 -29.30
C LEU A 52 -9.54 -8.27 -30.48
N ALA A 53 -8.40 -7.63 -30.22
CA ALA A 53 -7.48 -7.19 -31.27
C ALA A 53 -6.96 -8.37 -32.11
N ASN A 54 -6.82 -9.55 -31.51
CA ASN A 54 -6.38 -10.78 -32.19
C ASN A 54 -7.50 -11.53 -32.91
N THR A 55 -8.73 -11.03 -32.96
CA THR A 55 -9.83 -11.71 -33.68
C THR A 55 -9.72 -11.57 -35.20
N CYS A 56 -9.28 -10.41 -35.71
CA CYS A 56 -9.04 -10.17 -37.13
C CYS A 56 -8.03 -9.04 -37.37
N GLN A 57 -7.44 -9.01 -38.56
CA GLN A 57 -6.46 -8.00 -38.97
C GLN A 57 -7.01 -6.57 -38.86
N THR A 58 -8.26 -6.35 -39.29
CA THR A 58 -8.86 -5.00 -39.24
C THR A 58 -9.00 -4.48 -37.81
N SER A 59 -9.47 -5.31 -36.87
CA SER A 59 -9.53 -4.93 -35.45
C SER A 59 -8.14 -4.60 -34.91
N TYR A 60 -7.14 -5.43 -35.22
CA TYR A 60 -5.74 -5.20 -34.83
C TYR A 60 -5.23 -3.84 -35.33
N GLU A 61 -5.45 -3.54 -36.62
CA GLU A 61 -5.07 -2.27 -37.26
C GLU A 61 -5.83 -1.07 -36.66
N LEU A 62 -7.12 -1.23 -36.36
CA LEU A 62 -7.95 -0.18 -35.74
C LEU A 62 -7.52 0.15 -34.30
N PHE A 63 -7.20 -0.87 -33.49
CA PHE A 63 -6.66 -0.64 -32.15
C PHE A 63 -5.24 -0.06 -32.20
N ASN A 64 -4.49 -0.35 -33.27
CA ASN A 64 -3.13 0.13 -33.50
C ASN A 64 -2.22 -0.13 -32.28
N LEU A 65 -2.27 -1.35 -31.73
CA LEU A 65 -1.56 -1.69 -30.49
C LEU A 65 -0.03 -1.66 -30.60
N ASP A 66 0.51 -1.66 -31.83
CA ASP A 66 1.94 -1.46 -32.10
C ASP A 66 2.38 -0.01 -31.83
N ASN A 67 1.44 0.95 -31.88
CA ASN A 67 1.69 2.33 -31.52
C ASN A 67 1.56 2.50 -30.00
N GLN A 68 2.67 2.82 -29.33
CA GLN A 68 2.72 2.95 -27.86
C GLN A 68 1.71 3.98 -27.30
N ASN A 69 1.46 5.09 -28.00
CA ASN A 69 0.50 6.10 -27.55
C ASN A 69 -0.95 5.58 -27.65
N SER A 70 -1.26 4.84 -28.74
CA SER A 70 -2.58 4.23 -28.91
C SER A 70 -2.82 3.14 -27.88
N LEU A 71 -1.83 2.27 -27.65
CA LEU A 71 -1.88 1.26 -26.59
C LEU A 71 -2.05 1.90 -25.21
N ALA A 72 -1.24 2.90 -24.87
CA ALA A 72 -1.33 3.59 -23.58
C ALA A 72 -2.73 4.18 -23.38
N ASN A 73 -3.25 4.89 -24.38
CA ASN A 73 -4.58 5.47 -24.34
C ASN A 73 -5.67 4.39 -24.14
N MET A 74 -5.63 3.29 -24.89
CA MET A 74 -6.60 2.19 -24.71
C MET A 74 -6.51 1.57 -23.31
N MET A 75 -5.29 1.37 -22.78
CA MET A 75 -5.07 0.80 -21.46
C MET A 75 -5.61 1.68 -20.31
N THR A 76 -5.66 3.01 -20.50
CA THR A 76 -6.31 3.92 -19.54
C THR A 76 -7.82 3.73 -19.46
N LYS A 77 -8.43 3.21 -20.52
CA LYS A 77 -9.89 3.01 -20.63
C LYS A 77 -10.33 1.61 -20.22
N THR A 78 -9.45 0.60 -20.33
CA THR A 78 -9.80 -0.78 -19.93
C THR A 78 -10.26 -0.91 -18.48
N LEU A 79 -10.97 -1.98 -18.15
CA LEU A 79 -11.23 -2.37 -16.76
C LEU A 79 -9.94 -2.75 -16.03
N CYS A 80 -9.94 -2.59 -14.70
CA CYS A 80 -8.83 -3.01 -13.87
C CYS A 80 -8.54 -4.52 -14.05
N PRO A 81 -7.28 -4.95 -14.22
CA PRO A 81 -6.95 -6.35 -14.49
C PRO A 81 -7.00 -7.27 -13.25
N GLY A 82 -7.29 -6.75 -12.05
CA GLY A 82 -7.35 -7.54 -10.81
C GLY A 82 -6.00 -7.96 -10.21
N LYS A 83 -4.88 -7.50 -10.80
CA LYS A 83 -3.53 -7.95 -10.41
C LYS A 83 -3.16 -7.61 -8.96
N GLY A 84 -3.57 -6.44 -8.45
CA GLY A 84 -3.25 -6.03 -7.08
C GLY A 84 -3.90 -6.94 -6.04
N LEU A 85 -5.19 -7.19 -6.19
CA LEU A 85 -5.94 -8.12 -5.33
C LEU A 85 -5.36 -9.54 -5.39
N ALA A 86 -5.05 -10.04 -6.59
CA ALA A 86 -4.41 -11.35 -6.75
C ALA A 86 -3.06 -11.41 -6.01
N LYS A 87 -2.21 -10.39 -6.17
CA LYS A 87 -0.91 -10.33 -5.50
C LYS A 87 -1.03 -10.30 -3.98
N ARG A 88 -2.03 -9.58 -3.45
CA ARG A 88 -2.29 -9.59 -2.00
C ARG A 88 -2.69 -10.96 -1.50
N LYS A 89 -3.58 -11.66 -2.20
CA LYS A 89 -3.96 -13.05 -1.84
C LYS A 89 -2.76 -14.00 -1.81
N GLU A 90 -1.72 -13.74 -2.60
CA GLU A 90 -0.46 -14.50 -2.56
C GLU A 90 0.44 -14.12 -1.36
N CYS A 91 0.53 -12.83 -1.05
CA CYS A 91 1.49 -12.30 -0.07
C CYS A 91 0.96 -12.29 1.37
N HIS A 92 -0.34 -12.08 1.56
CA HIS A 92 -0.96 -11.85 2.85
C HIS A 92 -1.36 -13.16 3.51
N GLN A 93 -0.84 -13.43 4.72
CA GLN A 93 -1.16 -14.63 5.47
C GLN A 93 -2.60 -14.61 5.97
N GLN A 94 -3.28 -15.74 6.01
CA GLN A 94 -4.60 -15.83 6.63
C GLN A 94 -4.52 -15.52 8.14
N ALA A 95 -5.58 -14.93 8.69
CA ALA A 95 -5.66 -14.68 10.12
C ALA A 95 -5.51 -16.00 10.90
N PRO A 96 -4.65 -16.04 11.95
CA PRO A 96 -4.51 -17.23 12.78
C PRO A 96 -5.76 -17.47 13.64
N GLU A 97 -6.55 -16.43 13.90
CA GLU A 97 -7.74 -16.47 14.76
C GLU A 97 -9.01 -16.63 13.93
N SER A 98 -9.87 -17.58 14.34
CA SER A 98 -11.14 -17.84 13.66
C SER A 98 -12.20 -16.76 13.87
N SER A 99 -11.98 -15.81 14.79
CA SER A 99 -12.87 -14.66 15.04
C SER A 99 -12.78 -13.60 13.96
N PHE A 100 -11.72 -13.60 13.15
CA PHE A 100 -11.55 -12.65 12.05
C PHE A 100 -12.16 -13.18 10.75
N ILE A 101 -13.09 -12.42 10.20
CA ILE A 101 -13.61 -12.65 8.86
C ILE A 101 -12.75 -11.87 7.88
N VAL A 102 -12.10 -12.59 6.96
CA VAL A 102 -11.48 -12.00 5.78
C VAL A 102 -12.59 -11.64 4.79
N TYR A 103 -12.73 -10.36 4.45
CA TYR A 103 -13.69 -9.97 3.44
C TYR A 103 -13.18 -10.32 2.06
N ASN A 104 -14.08 -10.81 1.21
CA ASN A 104 -13.78 -11.04 -0.18
C ASN A 104 -13.83 -9.71 -0.93
N ASN A 105 -12.77 -8.90 -0.79
CA ASN A 105 -12.60 -7.70 -1.60
C ASN A 105 -12.65 -8.13 -3.08
N LYS A 106 -13.45 -7.42 -3.88
CA LYS A 106 -13.55 -7.64 -5.32
C LYS A 106 -12.77 -6.57 -6.06
N CYS A 107 -12.27 -6.90 -7.24
CA CYS A 107 -11.73 -5.89 -8.13
C CYS A 107 -12.86 -5.00 -8.66
N GLY A 108 -12.64 -3.69 -8.79
CA GLY A 108 -13.59 -2.80 -9.48
C GLY A 108 -13.88 -3.21 -10.93
N GLY A 109 -12.96 -3.94 -11.58
CA GLY A 109 -13.19 -4.54 -12.91
C GLY A 109 -13.98 -5.86 -12.89
N GLU A 110 -14.48 -6.29 -11.74
CA GLU A 110 -15.37 -7.46 -11.57
C GLU A 110 -16.80 -7.07 -11.21
N ASP A 111 -17.00 -5.90 -10.62
CA ASP A 111 -18.26 -5.51 -10.00
C ASP A 111 -18.42 -3.98 -10.04
N GLU A 112 -19.03 -3.46 -11.10
CA GLU A 112 -19.27 -2.02 -11.29
C GLU A 112 -20.26 -1.48 -10.24
N GLU A 113 -21.13 -2.32 -9.67
CA GLU A 113 -22.16 -1.92 -8.69
C GLU A 113 -21.56 -1.47 -7.36
N LEU A 114 -20.35 -1.95 -7.02
CA LEU A 114 -19.67 -1.56 -5.79
C LEU A 114 -19.23 -0.09 -5.81
N GLY A 115 -19.15 0.55 -6.99
CA GLY A 115 -18.69 1.92 -7.14
C GLY A 115 -17.25 2.11 -6.65
N ILE A 116 -16.39 1.12 -6.90
CA ILE A 116 -14.96 1.19 -6.57
C ILE A 116 -14.29 2.15 -7.55
N GLU A 117 -13.70 3.20 -7.01
CA GLU A 117 -12.99 4.20 -7.79
C GLU A 117 -11.84 3.57 -8.60
N SER A 118 -11.64 4.03 -9.84
CA SER A 118 -10.56 3.57 -10.69
C SER A 118 -9.90 4.74 -11.41
N HIS A 119 -8.58 4.71 -11.46
CA HIS A 119 -7.76 5.66 -12.21
C HIS A 119 -6.63 4.95 -12.94
N SER A 120 -6.07 5.63 -13.92
CA SER A 120 -4.90 5.16 -14.64
C SER A 120 -3.64 5.25 -13.78
N CYS A 121 -2.83 4.21 -13.79
CA CYS A 121 -1.52 4.23 -13.14
C CYS A 121 -0.64 5.34 -13.72
N VAL A 122 -0.06 6.20 -12.86
CA VAL A 122 0.75 7.33 -13.34
C VAL A 122 1.98 6.92 -14.16
N LEU A 123 2.49 5.70 -13.93
CA LEU A 123 3.69 5.21 -14.62
C LEU A 123 3.40 4.47 -15.92
N CYS A 124 2.40 3.59 -15.95
CA CYS A 124 2.15 2.71 -17.10
C CYS A 124 0.80 2.93 -17.79
N GLY A 125 -0.04 3.85 -17.29
CA GLY A 125 -1.35 4.16 -17.84
C GLY A 125 -2.42 3.08 -17.63
N VAL A 126 -2.07 1.90 -17.12
CA VAL A 126 -3.03 0.82 -16.88
C VAL A 126 -4.09 1.27 -15.88
N ASN A 127 -5.37 1.18 -16.25
CA ASN A 127 -6.47 1.44 -15.34
C ASN A 127 -6.42 0.49 -14.13
N THR A 128 -6.50 1.06 -12.95
CA THR A 128 -6.31 0.38 -11.67
C THR A 128 -7.41 0.83 -10.72
N CYS A 129 -8.17 -0.10 -10.15
CA CYS A 129 -9.17 0.24 -9.13
C CYS A 129 -8.51 0.44 -7.77
N ASP A 130 -9.22 1.11 -6.84
CA ASP A 130 -8.74 1.36 -5.48
C ASP A 130 -8.34 0.04 -4.79
N GLU A 131 -9.16 -1.00 -4.95
CA GLU A 131 -8.82 -2.34 -4.45
C GLU A 131 -7.61 -3.02 -5.14
N CYS A 132 -7.02 -2.47 -6.20
CA CYS A 132 -5.86 -3.08 -6.89
C CYS A 132 -4.63 -2.18 -7.00
N ARG A 133 -4.72 -0.91 -6.59
CA ARG A 133 -3.54 -0.04 -6.48
C ARG A 133 -2.75 -0.38 -5.22
N MET A 134 -1.54 0.17 -5.17
CA MET A 134 -0.69 0.07 -4.00
C MET A 134 -1.21 1.00 -2.89
N HIS A 135 -1.48 0.43 -1.73
CA HIS A 135 -1.75 1.14 -0.49
C HIS A 135 -0.60 0.95 0.49
N VAL A 136 -0.51 1.86 1.46
CA VAL A 136 0.42 1.75 2.59
C VAL A 136 -0.14 0.77 3.61
N THR A 137 -1.45 0.80 3.84
CA THR A 137 -2.15 -0.18 4.66
C THR A 137 -3.38 -0.71 3.96
N TYR A 138 -3.57 -2.02 4.04
CA TYR A 138 -4.74 -2.72 3.54
C TYR A 138 -5.58 -3.21 4.69
N GLN A 139 -6.72 -2.58 4.95
CA GLN A 139 -7.73 -3.14 5.84
C GLN A 139 -8.55 -4.23 5.11
N THR A 140 -8.35 -5.49 5.48
CA THR A 140 -8.99 -6.65 4.80
C THR A 140 -9.77 -7.54 5.76
N MET A 141 -9.69 -7.29 7.07
CA MET A 141 -10.26 -8.15 8.10
C MET A 141 -11.09 -7.34 9.10
N ILE A 142 -12.19 -7.93 9.56
CA ILE A 142 -12.93 -7.50 10.74
C ILE A 142 -12.98 -8.67 11.72
N GLU A 143 -12.99 -8.36 12.99
CA GLU A 143 -13.42 -9.31 14.00
C GLU A 143 -14.96 -9.35 14.03
N GLU A 144 -15.53 -10.55 14.13
CA GLU A 144 -16.92 -10.67 14.54
C GLU A 144 -17.12 -9.92 15.87
N PRO A 145 -18.24 -9.20 16.04
CA PRO A 145 -18.47 -8.47 17.29
C PRO A 145 -18.44 -9.46 18.46
N GLY A 146 -17.42 -9.32 19.31
CA GLY A 146 -17.34 -10.06 20.56
C GLY A 146 -18.37 -9.57 21.58
N LEU A 147 -18.29 -10.08 22.80
CA LEU A 147 -19.21 -9.76 23.91
C LEU A 147 -19.39 -8.25 24.17
N PHE A 148 -18.40 -7.43 23.80
CA PHE A 148 -18.40 -5.98 24.03
C PHE A 148 -18.93 -5.14 22.87
N ASN A 149 -19.49 -5.75 21.82
CA ASN A 149 -19.97 -5.07 20.60
C ASN A 149 -18.93 -4.21 19.87
N MET A 150 -17.65 -4.26 20.26
CA MET A 150 -16.54 -3.66 19.54
C MET A 150 -16.08 -4.61 18.44
N ARG A 151 -15.92 -4.06 17.24
CA ARG A 151 -15.36 -4.78 16.10
C ARG A 151 -13.95 -4.30 15.87
N TRP A 152 -13.00 -5.15 16.16
CA TRP A 152 -11.61 -4.90 15.84
C TRP A 152 -11.41 -5.06 14.33
N ARG A 153 -10.42 -4.35 13.82
CA ARG A 153 -10.08 -4.41 12.40
C ARG A 153 -8.62 -4.75 12.29
N ALA A 154 -8.31 -5.45 11.22
CA ALA A 154 -6.97 -5.92 10.96
C ALA A 154 -6.68 -5.84 9.47
N GLY A 155 -5.40 -5.88 9.17
CA GLY A 155 -4.92 -5.67 7.82
C GLY A 155 -3.44 -5.93 7.70
N TYR A 156 -2.85 -5.37 6.66
CA TYR A 156 -1.43 -5.52 6.36
C TYR A 156 -0.83 -4.16 6.03
N VAL A 157 0.47 -4.03 6.30
CA VAL A 157 1.27 -2.91 5.80
C VAL A 157 1.89 -3.35 4.47
N PHE A 158 1.65 -2.60 3.39
CA PHE A 158 2.10 -2.93 2.04
C PHE A 158 1.80 -4.41 1.67
N LEU A 159 2.77 -5.10 1.04
CA LEU A 159 2.71 -6.53 0.73
C LEU A 159 3.39 -7.40 1.79
N TYR A 160 3.68 -6.86 2.97
CA TYR A 160 4.26 -7.66 4.04
C TYR A 160 3.22 -8.69 4.53
N PRO A 161 3.66 -9.92 4.88
CA PRO A 161 2.76 -11.01 5.21
C PRO A 161 2.15 -10.90 6.62
N PHE A 162 2.59 -9.94 7.43
CA PHE A 162 2.26 -9.83 8.85
C PHE A 162 1.00 -9.00 9.06
N ILE A 163 0.15 -9.49 9.97
CA ILE A 163 -1.13 -8.86 10.26
C ILE A 163 -0.92 -7.79 11.32
N VAL A 164 -1.40 -6.58 11.03
CA VAL A 164 -1.43 -5.44 11.95
C VAL A 164 -2.83 -5.15 12.43
N ARG A 165 -2.96 -4.72 13.68
CA ARG A 165 -4.21 -4.15 14.20
C ARG A 165 -4.45 -2.78 13.59
N LEU A 166 -5.67 -2.52 13.15
CA LEU A 166 -6.11 -1.23 12.64
C LEU A 166 -7.26 -0.72 13.51
N LEU A 167 -7.06 0.45 14.09
CA LEU A 167 -8.03 1.04 15.01
C LEU A 167 -8.73 2.24 14.34
N PRO A 168 -9.99 2.53 14.69
CA PRO A 168 -10.67 3.72 14.22
C PRO A 168 -9.89 4.99 14.57
N PRO A 169 -9.97 6.05 13.73
CA PRO A 169 -9.36 7.32 14.05
C PRO A 169 -9.99 7.93 15.32
N MET A 170 -9.19 8.70 16.04
CA MET A 170 -9.66 9.54 17.15
C MET A 170 -9.67 10.99 16.71
N GLN A 171 -10.73 11.71 17.07
CA GLN A 171 -10.85 13.14 16.86
C GLN A 171 -11.27 13.76 18.20
N LYS A 172 -10.45 14.65 18.74
CA LYS A 172 -10.67 15.27 20.07
C LYS A 172 -10.97 14.25 21.17
N GLY A 173 -10.13 13.22 21.29
CA GLY A 173 -10.31 12.12 22.25
C GLY A 173 -11.52 11.21 22.00
N ARG A 174 -12.33 11.45 20.96
CA ARG A 174 -13.54 10.67 20.64
C ARG A 174 -13.34 9.78 19.43
N LEU A 175 -13.87 8.56 19.50
CA LEU A 175 -13.82 7.59 18.40
C LEU A 175 -14.72 8.06 17.23
N VAL A 176 -14.12 8.24 16.05
CA VAL A 176 -14.86 8.56 14.84
C VAL A 176 -15.40 7.27 14.23
N LYS A 177 -16.71 7.03 14.37
CA LYS A 177 -17.37 5.79 13.92
C LYS A 177 -17.79 5.78 12.44
N LYS A 178 -17.74 6.92 11.74
CA LYS A 178 -18.24 7.03 10.36
C LYS A 178 -17.47 6.06 9.45
N GLY A 179 -18.18 5.10 8.85
CA GLY A 179 -17.58 3.99 8.06
C GLY A 179 -16.94 2.87 8.90
N TRP A 180 -16.37 3.21 10.05
CA TRP A 180 -15.72 2.25 10.96
C TRP A 180 -16.71 1.34 11.72
N GLY A 181 -17.95 1.79 11.89
CA GLY A 181 -19.04 1.01 12.53
C GLY A 181 -19.96 0.26 11.58
N ALA A 182 -19.67 0.19 10.28
CA ALA A 182 -20.56 -0.44 9.30
C ALA A 182 -20.75 -1.95 9.58
N PRO A 183 -21.97 -2.50 9.39
CA PRO A 183 -22.21 -3.94 9.41
C PRO A 183 -21.34 -4.68 8.38
N ALA A 184 -21.06 -5.96 8.62
CA ALA A 184 -20.10 -6.74 7.82
C ALA A 184 -20.48 -6.80 6.32
N GLY A 185 -21.78 -6.86 6.00
CA GLY A 185 -22.26 -6.89 4.61
C GLY A 185 -22.34 -5.53 3.91
N GLN A 186 -22.16 -4.42 4.64
CA GLN A 186 -22.15 -3.05 4.09
C GLN A 186 -20.75 -2.43 4.15
N TYR A 187 -19.77 -3.24 4.55
CA TYR A 187 -18.45 -2.78 4.83
C TYR A 187 -17.69 -2.48 3.53
N ARG A 188 -17.04 -1.32 3.47
CA ARG A 188 -16.10 -0.93 2.43
C ARG A 188 -14.71 -0.83 3.02
N PRO A 189 -13.67 -1.42 2.40
CA PRO A 189 -12.30 -1.28 2.87
C PRO A 189 -11.91 0.19 3.08
N LEU A 190 -11.38 0.50 4.26
CA LEU A 190 -10.88 1.84 4.62
C LEU A 190 -9.35 1.81 4.59
N HIS A 191 -8.80 1.51 3.41
CA HIS A 191 -7.36 1.52 3.20
C HIS A 191 -6.76 2.88 3.58
N ASP A 192 -5.55 2.86 4.12
CA ASP A 192 -4.79 4.07 4.49
C ASP A 192 -5.49 5.01 5.50
N GLN A 193 -6.44 4.50 6.29
CA GLN A 193 -7.19 5.27 7.27
C GLN A 193 -7.08 4.69 8.68
N GLY A 194 -7.28 5.55 9.69
CA GLY A 194 -7.37 5.15 11.09
C GLY A 194 -6.03 5.23 11.80
N ARG A 195 -5.74 4.25 12.65
CA ARG A 195 -4.52 4.16 13.44
C ARG A 195 -3.90 2.78 13.32
N LEU A 196 -2.60 2.75 13.10
CA LEU A 196 -1.81 1.53 13.02
C LEU A 196 -1.46 1.06 14.44
N GLY A 197 -1.80 -0.17 14.79
CA GLY A 197 -1.43 -0.81 16.05
C GLY A 197 -0.28 -1.80 15.89
N VAL A 198 -0.03 -2.57 16.93
CA VAL A 198 0.97 -3.65 16.94
C VAL A 198 0.57 -4.82 16.03
N LEU A 199 1.53 -5.69 15.77
CA LEU A 199 1.32 -6.95 15.06
C LEU A 199 0.47 -7.90 15.91
N PHE A 200 -0.24 -8.80 15.26
CA PHE A 200 -1.11 -9.78 15.94
C PHE A 200 -0.34 -10.82 16.76
N ASP A 201 0.84 -11.20 16.28
CA ASP A 201 1.70 -12.21 16.89
C ASP A 201 2.70 -11.62 17.89
N ASP A 202 2.70 -10.30 18.07
CA ASP A 202 3.58 -9.62 19.00
C ASP A 202 2.92 -9.47 20.37
N ASP A 203 3.60 -9.97 21.41
CA ASP A 203 3.18 -9.83 22.81
C ASP A 203 3.48 -8.42 23.36
N ASN A 204 4.19 -7.59 22.59
CA ASN A 204 4.46 -6.21 22.96
C ASN A 204 3.17 -5.37 22.89
N SER A 205 2.92 -4.57 23.93
CA SER A 205 1.96 -3.47 23.83
C SER A 205 2.63 -2.30 23.11
N ALA A 206 1.87 -1.48 22.38
CA ALA A 206 2.32 -0.16 21.94
C ALA A 206 1.11 0.72 21.64
N SER A 207 1.25 2.03 21.87
CA SER A 207 0.21 2.99 21.54
C SER A 207 0.01 3.04 20.02
N PRO A 208 -1.24 2.90 19.53
CA PRO A 208 -1.53 3.02 18.11
C PRO A 208 -1.19 4.40 17.56
N VAL A 209 -0.73 4.44 16.31
CA VAL A 209 -0.21 5.65 15.67
C VAL A 209 -1.15 6.08 14.55
N PRO A 210 -1.58 7.35 14.49
CA PRO A 210 -2.42 7.84 13.39
C PRO A 210 -1.79 7.62 12.01
N LEU A 211 -2.55 7.01 11.10
CA LEU A 211 -2.07 6.76 9.74
C LEU A 211 -1.86 8.05 8.96
N ASP A 212 -2.71 9.08 9.14
CA ASP A 212 -2.49 10.37 8.49
C ASP A 212 -1.14 10.99 8.87
N TYR A 213 -0.75 10.91 10.14
CA TYR A 213 0.58 11.33 10.59
C TYR A 213 1.70 10.53 9.91
N LEU A 214 1.57 9.20 9.84
CA LEU A 214 2.57 8.34 9.20
C LEU A 214 2.66 8.59 7.68
N LEU A 215 1.53 8.86 7.04
CA LEU A 215 1.42 9.10 5.62
C LEU A 215 2.05 10.43 5.20
N ASP A 216 1.91 11.46 6.04
CA ASP A 216 2.41 12.83 5.79
C ASP A 216 3.77 13.12 6.42
N PHE A 217 4.37 12.14 7.09
CA PHE A 217 5.70 12.28 7.66
C PHE A 217 6.75 12.61 6.58
N ASP A 218 7.53 13.68 6.79
CA ASP A 218 8.60 14.08 5.87
C ASP A 218 9.78 13.09 5.94
N LEU A 219 9.87 12.24 4.92
CA LEU A 219 10.91 11.22 4.77
C LEU A 219 12.28 11.81 4.42
N GLY A 220 12.38 13.12 4.21
CA GLY A 220 13.64 13.84 4.12
C GLY A 220 14.33 14.09 5.46
N LEU A 221 13.69 13.72 6.55
CA LEU A 221 14.26 13.73 7.89
C LEU A 221 14.66 12.29 8.26
N ILE A 222 15.94 12.05 8.53
CA ILE A 222 16.42 10.75 9.03
C ILE A 222 15.90 10.60 10.46
N ARG A 223 14.71 10.04 10.57
CA ARG A 223 14.21 9.35 11.74
C ARG A 223 13.86 7.95 11.30
N HIS A 224 14.15 6.95 12.12
CA HIS A 224 13.26 5.80 12.10
C HIS A 224 11.85 6.34 12.26
N LEU A 225 10.84 5.74 11.61
CA LEU A 225 9.45 6.10 11.85
C LEU A 225 9.09 5.74 13.31
N MET A 226 9.66 6.42 14.29
CA MET A 226 9.46 6.22 15.70
C MET A 226 8.46 7.29 16.14
N PRO A 227 7.20 6.88 16.40
CA PRO A 227 6.27 7.71 17.14
C PRO A 227 6.96 8.26 18.39
N LEU A 228 6.69 9.51 18.72
CA LEU A 228 7.00 10.00 20.06
C LEU A 228 6.11 9.24 21.03
N SER A 229 6.70 8.29 21.74
CA SER A 229 6.04 7.67 22.89
C SER A 229 6.26 8.58 24.10
N PRO A 230 5.20 8.97 24.84
CA PRO A 230 5.37 9.60 26.14
C PRO A 230 6.31 8.74 27.00
N ALA A 231 7.26 9.39 27.69
CA ALA A 231 8.31 8.70 28.43
C ALA A 231 7.74 7.59 29.34
N GLY A 232 8.06 6.33 29.03
CA GLY A 232 7.62 5.16 29.80
C GLY A 232 6.69 4.19 29.07
N HIS A 233 6.20 4.52 27.87
CA HIS A 233 5.45 3.58 27.05
C HIS A 233 6.34 2.86 26.02
N THR A 234 5.98 1.60 25.78
CA THR A 234 6.65 0.58 24.98
C THR A 234 7.18 1.02 23.61
N ASP A 235 8.13 0.23 23.09
CA ASP A 235 8.89 0.53 21.88
C ASP A 235 7.98 0.81 20.66
N PRO A 236 7.87 2.08 20.24
CA PRO A 236 6.97 2.47 19.16
C PRO A 236 7.43 1.94 17.80
N PHE A 237 8.66 1.41 17.73
CA PHE A 237 9.20 0.74 16.55
C PHE A 237 8.37 -0.48 16.13
N ASN A 238 7.75 -1.21 17.06
CA ASN A 238 6.97 -2.41 16.72
C ASN A 238 5.73 -2.10 15.87
N VAL A 239 5.15 -0.91 16.01
CA VAL A 239 3.99 -0.48 15.21
C VAL A 239 4.40 -0.13 13.78
N THR A 240 5.54 0.53 13.62
CA THR A 240 5.96 1.15 12.36
C THR A 240 7.04 0.38 11.62
N ARG A 241 7.55 -0.71 12.19
CA ARG A 241 8.68 -1.50 11.68
C ARG A 241 8.65 -1.72 10.17
N TYR A 242 7.52 -2.17 9.63
CA TYR A 242 7.41 -2.47 8.19
C TYR A 242 7.33 -1.22 7.31
N LEU A 243 6.81 -0.12 7.85
CA LEU A 243 6.91 1.18 7.18
C LEU A 243 8.35 1.66 7.18
N ASP A 244 9.05 1.50 8.31
CA ASP A 244 10.45 1.91 8.43
C ASP A 244 11.30 1.11 7.43
N ILE A 245 11.17 -0.22 7.37
CA ILE A 245 11.87 -1.04 6.36
C ILE A 245 11.58 -0.51 4.94
N ALA A 246 10.32 -0.27 4.60
CA ALA A 246 9.96 0.24 3.27
C ALA A 246 10.58 1.62 2.97
N VAL A 247 10.72 2.49 3.97
CA VAL A 247 11.35 3.81 3.85
C VAL A 247 12.87 3.71 3.79
N GLN A 248 13.49 2.91 4.65
CA GLN A 248 14.94 2.65 4.66
C GLN A 248 15.39 2.06 3.32
N ASN A 249 14.54 1.23 2.69
CA ASN A 249 14.75 0.72 1.34
C ASN A 249 14.81 1.81 0.26
N ARG A 250 14.41 3.05 0.56
CA ARG A 250 14.44 4.21 -0.34
C ARG A 250 15.57 5.17 -0.01
N LEU A 251 16.48 4.79 0.89
CA LEU A 251 17.65 5.58 1.24
C LEU A 251 18.88 5.05 0.51
N ARG A 252 19.66 5.97 -0.05
CA ARG A 252 20.93 5.67 -0.70
C ARG A 252 22.06 6.43 -0.03
N TYR A 253 23.05 5.70 0.44
CA TYR A 253 24.26 6.25 1.05
C TYR A 253 25.31 6.55 -0.03
N VAL A 254 25.81 7.78 -0.02
CA VAL A 254 26.79 8.29 -1.00
C VAL A 254 27.93 8.94 -0.24
N CYS A 255 29.18 8.68 -0.61
CA CYS A 255 30.31 9.31 0.05
C CYS A 255 30.31 10.82 -0.19
N THR A 256 30.80 11.60 0.78
CA THR A 256 30.83 13.07 0.70
C THR A 256 31.46 13.58 -0.60
N PRO A 257 32.57 13.01 -1.13
CA PRO A 257 33.10 13.42 -2.43
C PRO A 257 32.12 13.21 -3.60
N CYS A 258 31.45 12.05 -3.69
CA CYS A 258 30.48 11.78 -4.76
C CYS A 258 29.20 12.59 -4.60
N PHE A 259 28.82 12.94 -3.38
CA PHE A 259 27.71 13.85 -3.10
C PHE A 259 28.04 15.27 -3.59
N ASN A 260 29.23 15.77 -3.26
CA ASN A 260 29.70 17.11 -3.64
C ASN A 260 30.06 17.24 -5.13
N ALA A 261 30.41 16.14 -5.79
CA ALA A 261 30.75 16.12 -7.22
C ALA A 261 29.52 16.23 -8.16
N ARG A 262 28.29 16.22 -7.60
CA ARG A 262 27.07 16.45 -8.38
C ARG A 262 27.07 17.90 -8.90
N GLU A 263 26.62 18.10 -10.13
CA GLU A 263 26.58 19.43 -10.77
C GLU A 263 25.78 20.47 -9.98
N SER A 264 24.78 20.01 -9.21
CA SER A 264 24.01 20.82 -8.27
C SER A 264 23.94 20.15 -6.91
N PRO A 265 24.08 20.88 -5.79
CA PRO A 265 23.78 20.34 -4.48
C PRO A 265 22.32 19.87 -4.48
N PRO A 266 22.04 18.62 -4.08
CA PRO A 266 20.69 18.11 -4.11
C PRO A 266 19.82 18.93 -3.15
N ALA A 267 18.62 19.31 -3.60
CA ALA A 267 17.64 19.89 -2.71
C ALA A 267 17.33 18.92 -1.55
N ARG A 268 16.85 19.45 -0.42
CA ARG A 268 16.35 18.61 0.66
C ARG A 268 15.20 17.73 0.14
N CYS A 269 15.17 16.47 0.56
CA CYS A 269 14.04 15.59 0.30
C CYS A 269 12.79 16.07 1.07
N HIS A 270 11.63 16.02 0.42
CA HIS A 270 10.31 16.31 1.01
C HIS A 270 9.29 15.23 0.63
N CYS A 271 9.77 14.02 0.38
CA CYS A 271 8.87 12.90 0.06
C CYS A 271 8.08 12.51 1.30
N THR A 272 6.84 12.10 1.09
CA THR A 272 5.98 11.49 2.10
C THR A 272 5.48 10.14 1.58
N LEU A 273 4.98 9.26 2.45
CA LEU A 273 4.36 8.02 1.98
C LEU A 273 3.09 8.34 1.15
N ARG A 274 2.34 9.39 1.52
CA ARG A 274 1.18 9.89 0.77
C ARG A 274 1.55 10.27 -0.65
N SER A 275 2.54 11.14 -0.84
CA SER A 275 2.96 11.61 -2.17
C SER A 275 3.57 10.50 -3.04
N ARG A 276 4.09 9.43 -2.42
CA ARG A 276 4.81 8.37 -3.14
C ARG A 276 3.97 7.16 -3.50
N PHE A 277 2.97 6.84 -2.70
CA PHE A 277 2.08 5.70 -2.94
C PHE A 277 0.65 6.15 -3.24
N LEU A 278 0.12 7.11 -2.47
CA LEU A 278 -1.30 7.41 -2.51
C LEU A 278 -1.68 8.32 -3.67
N GLU A 279 -0.94 9.41 -3.84
CA GLU A 279 -1.23 10.42 -4.88
C GLU A 279 -0.84 9.97 -6.29
N ARG A 280 0.11 9.03 -6.40
CA ARG A 280 0.60 8.51 -7.69
C ARG A 280 -0.30 7.43 -8.31
N TRP A 281 -1.30 6.94 -7.57
CA TRP A 281 -2.20 5.85 -8.03
C TRP A 281 -1.44 4.68 -8.68
N LEU A 282 -0.47 4.09 -7.98
CA LEU A 282 0.41 3.08 -8.58
C LEU A 282 -0.27 1.72 -8.69
N CYS A 283 -0.21 1.10 -9.87
CA CYS A 283 -0.55 -0.31 -9.99
C CYS A 283 0.52 -1.19 -9.34
N ILE A 284 0.14 -2.40 -8.91
CA ILE A 284 1.05 -3.30 -8.19
C ILE A 284 2.31 -3.66 -8.99
N GLY A 285 2.21 -3.76 -10.31
CA GLY A 285 3.35 -4.08 -11.16
C GLY A 285 4.39 -2.96 -11.16
N CYS A 286 3.95 -1.71 -11.25
CA CYS A 286 4.83 -0.54 -11.16
C CYS A 286 5.38 -0.36 -9.75
N ALA A 287 4.58 -0.60 -8.70
CA ALA A 287 5.07 -0.54 -7.32
C ALA A 287 6.16 -1.59 -7.05
N ASN A 288 6.00 -2.82 -7.54
CA ASN A 288 7.02 -3.87 -7.41
C ASN A 288 8.26 -3.56 -8.24
N HIS A 289 8.10 -2.97 -9.44
CA HIS A 289 9.24 -2.53 -10.23
C HIS A 289 10.02 -1.43 -9.51
N ASP A 290 9.32 -0.41 -8.97
CA ASP A 290 9.91 0.62 -8.12
C ASP A 290 10.65 0.00 -6.92
N GLN A 291 10.20 -1.14 -6.36
CA GLN A 291 10.88 -1.84 -5.25
C GLN A 291 12.12 -2.62 -5.70
N HIS A 292 12.05 -3.36 -6.81
CA HIS A 292 13.18 -4.15 -7.30
C HIS A 292 14.35 -3.28 -7.74
N GLU A 293 14.09 -2.11 -8.34
CA GLU A 293 15.16 -1.17 -8.68
C GLU A 293 15.95 -0.70 -7.44
N ASP A 294 15.34 -0.72 -6.25
CA ASP A 294 16.07 -0.40 -5.02
C ASP A 294 16.84 -1.60 -4.46
N GLU A 295 16.33 -2.84 -4.61
CA GLU A 295 17.04 -4.06 -4.18
C GLU A 295 18.39 -4.18 -4.88
N ASP A 296 18.46 -3.82 -6.16
CA ASP A 296 19.72 -3.78 -6.93
C ASP A 296 20.66 -2.64 -6.48
N ILE A 297 20.12 -1.60 -5.85
CA ILE A 297 20.84 -0.40 -5.39
C ILE A 297 21.25 -0.51 -3.92
N PHE A 298 20.74 -1.50 -3.17
CA PHE A 298 21.18 -1.83 -1.83
C PHE A 298 22.66 -2.20 -1.82
N GLY A 299 23.49 -1.17 -1.76
CA GLY A 299 24.90 -1.25 -1.48
C GLY A 299 25.05 -1.71 -0.05
N LEU A 300 24.90 -3.02 0.15
CA LEU A 300 25.29 -3.83 1.30
C LEU A 300 25.52 -2.95 2.53
N ILE A 301 24.46 -2.54 3.24
CA ILE A 301 24.64 -2.32 4.67
C ILE A 301 25.01 -3.71 5.16
N ASP A 302 26.30 -3.93 5.43
CA ASP A 302 26.73 -5.18 6.02
C ASP A 302 26.01 -5.30 7.37
N PRO A 303 25.06 -6.22 7.54
CA PRO A 303 24.27 -6.28 8.75
C PRO A 303 25.13 -6.60 9.99
N LEU A 304 26.35 -7.11 9.80
CA LEU A 304 27.30 -7.38 10.88
C LEU A 304 28.14 -6.16 11.27
N TYR A 305 28.39 -5.24 10.32
CA TYR A 305 29.38 -4.17 10.51
C TYR A 305 28.85 -2.76 10.23
N GLY A 306 27.60 -2.59 9.80
CA GLY A 306 26.99 -1.29 9.48
C GLY A 306 27.73 -0.49 8.40
N ALA A 307 28.64 -1.12 7.65
CA ALA A 307 29.37 -0.47 6.58
C ALA A 307 28.48 -0.37 5.36
N CYS A 308 28.48 0.77 4.66
CA CYS A 308 27.74 0.99 3.41
C CYS A 308 28.70 1.23 2.25
N ILE A 309 28.30 0.87 1.04
CA ILE A 309 29.13 1.03 -0.16
C ILE A 309 28.55 2.14 -1.04
N CYS A 310 29.33 3.21 -1.23
CA CYS A 310 28.97 4.28 -2.16
C CYS A 310 28.93 3.74 -3.61
N PRO A 311 28.10 4.29 -4.51
CA PRO A 311 28.08 3.88 -5.92
C PRO A 311 29.43 3.96 -6.65
N CYS A 312 30.38 4.75 -6.17
CA CYS A 312 31.75 4.77 -6.70
C CYS A 312 32.65 3.62 -6.21
N GLY A 313 32.11 2.68 -5.42
CA GLY A 313 32.82 1.56 -4.82
C GLY A 313 33.50 1.87 -3.48
N LYS A 314 33.50 3.13 -3.02
CA LYS A 314 34.10 3.50 -1.72
C LYS A 314 33.29 2.92 -0.56
N LYS A 315 33.94 2.10 0.27
CA LYS A 315 33.39 1.60 1.53
C LYS A 315 33.39 2.72 2.57
N MET A 316 32.28 2.87 3.27
CA MET A 316 32.05 3.87 4.32
C MET A 316 31.72 3.11 5.60
N GLY A 317 32.49 3.37 6.66
CA GLY A 317 32.27 2.71 7.94
C GLY A 317 31.08 3.34 8.69
N PRO A 318 30.44 2.59 9.60
CA PRO A 318 29.33 3.10 10.43
C PRO A 318 29.75 4.24 11.37
N VAL A 319 31.04 4.32 11.71
CA VAL A 319 31.55 5.13 12.84
C VAL A 319 31.68 6.62 12.52
N ASN A 320 31.60 7.04 11.25
CA ASN A 320 31.73 8.45 10.90
C ASN A 320 30.57 8.92 10.01
N PRO A 321 29.47 9.45 10.59
CA PRO A 321 28.37 10.06 9.86
C PRO A 321 28.80 11.18 8.90
N ALA A 322 29.93 11.84 9.14
CA ALA A 322 30.46 12.87 8.23
C ALA A 322 31.11 12.30 6.95
N SER A 323 31.35 10.98 6.91
CA SER A 323 31.99 10.32 5.76
C SER A 323 31.02 10.00 4.62
N TYR A 324 29.71 10.08 4.87
CA TYR A 324 28.66 9.80 3.91
C TYR A 324 27.50 10.77 4.03
N LYS A 325 26.66 10.77 3.00
CA LYS A 325 25.42 11.52 2.88
C LYS A 325 24.32 10.55 2.48
N THR A 326 23.11 10.80 2.96
CA THR A 326 21.94 9.99 2.62
C THR A 326 21.10 10.73 1.60
N THR A 327 20.66 10.04 0.56
CA THR A 327 19.81 10.61 -0.49
C THR A 327 18.59 9.74 -0.72
N CYS A 328 17.44 10.35 -0.97
CA CYS A 328 16.21 9.63 -1.26
C CYS A 328 16.25 9.06 -2.69
N THR A 329 15.92 7.79 -2.89
CA THR A 329 15.92 7.18 -4.24
C THR A 329 14.82 7.74 -5.12
N TRP A 330 13.73 8.28 -4.56
CA TRP A 330 12.64 8.87 -5.33
C TRP A 330 12.94 10.26 -5.87
N CYS A 331 13.23 11.25 -5.01
CA CYS A 331 13.46 12.63 -5.46
C CYS A 331 14.94 12.98 -5.67
N LYS A 332 15.87 12.06 -5.33
CA LYS A 332 17.33 12.26 -5.33
C LYS A 332 17.82 13.35 -4.37
N GLY A 333 16.94 13.92 -3.56
CA GLY A 333 17.23 14.95 -2.56
C GLY A 333 18.01 14.42 -1.35
N GLU A 334 18.71 15.32 -0.65
CA GLU A 334 19.42 14.99 0.60
C GLU A 334 18.42 14.71 1.72
N VAL A 335 18.70 13.65 2.49
CA VAL A 335 17.96 13.31 3.70
C VAL A 335 18.82 13.76 4.87
N LEU A 336 18.28 14.67 5.69
CA LEU A 336 19.02 15.34 6.76
C LEU A 336 18.85 14.57 8.07
N PRO A 337 19.91 14.43 8.88
CA PRO A 337 19.75 13.98 10.26
C PRO A 337 18.87 14.98 11.02
N ILE A 338 17.99 14.49 11.89
CA ILE A 338 17.27 15.36 12.81
C ILE A 338 18.27 15.87 13.84
N GLU A 339 18.38 17.20 13.98
CA GLU A 339 19.15 17.81 15.06
C GLU A 339 18.52 17.45 16.42
N GLU A 340 19.34 17.02 17.39
CA GLU A 340 18.89 16.74 18.75
C GLU A 340 18.17 17.99 19.31
N GLY A 341 16.86 17.89 19.53
CA GLY A 341 16.03 19.01 19.98
C GLY A 341 14.90 19.42 19.04
N PHE A 342 14.73 18.76 17.88
CA PHE A 342 13.50 18.93 17.10
C PHE A 342 12.30 18.36 17.86
N VAL A 343 11.55 19.25 18.51
CA VAL A 343 10.25 18.94 19.10
C VAL A 343 9.30 18.70 17.93
N VAL A 344 8.84 17.46 17.74
CA VAL A 344 7.68 17.23 16.85
C VAL A 344 6.57 18.09 17.44
N PRO A 345 5.86 18.88 16.62
CA PRO A 345 4.70 19.63 17.11
C PRO A 345 3.87 18.64 17.92
N ASP A 346 3.68 18.91 19.22
CA ASP A 346 2.74 18.14 20.01
C ASP A 346 1.48 18.13 19.16
N VAL A 347 1.01 16.93 18.82
CA VAL A 347 -0.32 16.78 18.28
C VAL A 347 -1.18 17.28 19.42
N GLN A 348 -1.54 18.57 19.35
CA GLN A 348 -2.37 19.22 20.35
C GLN A 348 -3.68 18.45 20.27
N GLU A 349 -3.79 17.46 21.15
CA GLU A 349 -5.08 16.98 21.57
C GLU A 349 -5.71 18.24 22.16
N ASP A 350 -6.60 18.86 21.38
CA ASP A 350 -7.38 20.00 21.83
C ASP A 350 -8.08 19.56 23.12
N GLU A 351 -7.47 19.82 24.28
CA GLU A 351 -8.09 19.76 25.60
C GLU A 351 -9.10 20.92 25.68
N GLU A 352 -10.09 20.92 24.78
CA GLU A 352 -11.28 21.72 24.96
C GLU A 352 -12.00 21.16 26.18
N GLN A 353 -12.02 21.96 27.24
CA GLN A 353 -12.85 21.77 28.41
C GLN A 353 -14.29 21.51 27.97
N ASP A 354 -14.72 20.25 28.03
CA ASP A 354 -16.12 19.81 27.89
C ASP A 354 -16.92 20.35 29.09
N GLU A 355 -17.16 21.67 29.15
CA GLU A 355 -17.93 22.30 30.24
C GLU A 355 -19.46 22.35 29.97
N ASP A 356 -19.96 21.99 28.79
CA ASP A 356 -21.37 22.28 28.46
C ASP A 356 -22.15 21.20 27.68
N LEU A 357 -21.77 19.92 27.79
CA LEU A 357 -22.70 18.84 27.41
C LEU A 357 -23.68 18.58 28.55
N LYS A 358 -24.74 19.39 28.56
CA LYS A 358 -25.96 19.12 29.33
C LYS A 358 -26.44 17.70 29.04
N GLN A 359 -26.37 16.91 30.10
CA GLN A 359 -26.90 15.58 30.26
C GLN A 359 -28.42 15.61 30.14
N GLU A 360 -28.95 15.59 28.91
CA GLU A 360 -30.37 15.31 28.68
C GLU A 360 -30.54 13.80 28.40
N ASP A 361 -31.05 13.12 29.43
CA ASP A 361 -31.88 11.92 29.39
C ASP A 361 -31.40 10.75 28.51
N TYR A 362 -30.31 10.11 28.91
CA TYR A 362 -29.98 8.75 28.47
C TYR A 362 -30.27 7.76 29.60
N TYR A 363 -31.16 6.81 29.30
CA TYR A 363 -31.73 5.81 30.19
C TYR A 363 -30.74 5.21 31.22
N ASP A 364 -31.16 5.31 32.48
CA ASP A 364 -30.62 4.62 33.65
C ASP A 364 -30.78 3.11 33.50
N HIS A 365 -29.73 2.45 33.01
CA HIS A 365 -29.47 1.05 33.33
C HIS A 365 -28.22 1.02 34.21
N GLY A 366 -28.44 0.90 35.52
CA GLY A 366 -27.41 0.75 36.53
C GLY A 366 -26.36 -0.28 36.14
N PHE A 367 -25.17 0.21 35.86
CA PHE A 367 -23.94 -0.56 35.81
C PHE A 367 -22.89 0.23 36.58
N ASP A 368 -22.42 -0.37 37.68
CA ASP A 368 -21.48 0.20 38.63
C ASP A 368 -20.22 0.75 37.92
N ARG A 369 -19.96 2.03 38.15
CA ARG A 369 -18.76 2.74 37.71
C ARG A 369 -17.65 2.53 38.73
N ASP A 370 -16.77 1.58 38.45
CA ASP A 370 -15.42 1.52 39.02
C ASP A 370 -14.48 0.79 38.05
N ALA A 371 -14.12 1.45 36.95
CA ALA A 371 -13.00 1.01 36.11
C ALA A 371 -12.36 2.21 35.39
N SER A 372 -11.23 2.67 35.92
CA SER A 372 -10.40 3.74 35.36
C SER A 372 -9.88 3.38 33.96
N HIS A 373 -9.79 4.41 33.11
CA HIS A 373 -9.50 4.39 31.66
C HIS A 373 -8.13 3.80 31.24
N ALA A 374 -7.34 3.26 32.17
CA ALA A 374 -5.99 2.75 31.94
C ALA A 374 -5.89 1.22 31.76
N ASP A 375 -6.95 0.45 32.02
CA ASP A 375 -6.91 -1.03 31.94
C ASP A 375 -7.44 -1.63 30.62
N TRP A 376 -7.82 -0.80 29.65
CA TRP A 376 -8.38 -1.24 28.35
C TRP A 376 -7.39 -2.02 27.47
N TYR A 377 -6.10 -2.07 27.82
CA TYR A 377 -5.05 -2.77 27.08
C TYR A 377 -4.54 -4.06 27.75
N ARG A 378 -5.04 -4.44 28.94
CA ARG A 378 -4.72 -5.76 29.50
C ARG A 378 -5.69 -6.80 28.97
N HIS A 379 -5.33 -7.43 27.85
CA HIS A 379 -5.89 -8.74 27.56
C HIS A 379 -5.51 -9.68 28.70
N GLU A 380 -6.50 -10.10 29.49
CA GLU A 380 -6.38 -11.30 30.30
C GLU A 380 -5.92 -12.45 29.41
N HIS A 381 -4.88 -13.15 29.86
CA HIS A 381 -4.34 -14.34 29.20
C HIS A 381 -5.44 -15.37 28.98
N ILE A 382 -6.02 -15.41 27.78
CA ILE A 382 -6.74 -16.59 27.30
C ILE A 382 -5.67 -17.68 27.13
N PRO A 383 -5.73 -18.81 27.86
CA PRO A 383 -4.72 -19.85 27.73
C PRO A 383 -4.79 -20.41 26.31
N ARG A 384 -3.68 -20.28 25.56
CA ARG A 384 -3.50 -20.97 24.27
C ARG A 384 -3.61 -22.48 24.51
N SER A 385 -4.76 -23.07 24.21
CA SER A 385 -4.92 -24.52 24.16
C SER A 385 -4.05 -25.04 23.01
N LYS A 386 -2.95 -25.74 23.34
CA LYS A 386 -2.10 -26.43 22.37
C LYS A 386 -2.93 -27.47 21.63
N ALA A 387 -3.33 -27.18 20.40
CA ALA A 387 -3.79 -28.21 19.47
C ALA A 387 -2.57 -29.01 19.02
N LEU A 388 -2.39 -30.20 19.60
CA LEU A 388 -1.44 -31.19 19.10
C LEU A 388 -2.00 -31.75 17.78
N ILE A 389 -1.40 -31.36 16.66
CA ILE A 389 -1.62 -32.03 15.37
C ILE A 389 -0.81 -33.32 15.40
N VAL A 390 -1.49 -34.45 15.62
CA VAL A 390 -0.93 -35.79 15.43
C VAL A 390 -0.91 -36.06 13.93
N ILE A 391 0.27 -36.01 13.32
CA ILE A 391 0.47 -36.48 11.94
C ILE A 391 0.65 -38.00 12.04
N GLY A 392 -0.41 -38.75 11.74
CA GLY A 392 -0.34 -40.19 11.50
C GLY A 392 0.36 -40.44 10.16
N GLY A 393 1.43 -41.22 10.19
CA GLY A 393 2.06 -41.77 8.99
C GLY A 393 1.41 -43.11 8.63
N ASP A 394 1.11 -43.28 7.34
CA ASP A 394 1.02 -44.57 6.66
C ASP A 394 2.33 -44.81 5.91
#